data_AF-A0A2V9SDA2-F1
#
_entry.id   AF-A0A2V9SDA2-F1
#
_cell.length_a   1.000
_cell.length_b   1.000
_cell.length_c   1.000
_cell.angle_alpha   90.00
_cell.angle_beta   90.00
_cell.angle_gamma   90.00
#
_symmetry.space_group_name_H-M   'P 1'
#
loop_
_entity.id
_entity.type
_entity.pdbx_description
1 polymer ?
#
loop_
_entity_poly.entity_id
_entity_poly.type
_entity_poly.pdbx_seq_one_letter_code
_entity_poly.pdbx_strand_id
1 'polypeptide(L)'
;MVRDNSEESIRYFPEKANRARGSALTAQSPDQNHMANWIDCMRSRKTPNASVDIGYRSAIAAHMANAAYRQKQRVTLEMAKSAQLSS
;
A
#
# COMPACT_ATOMS: atom_id res chain seq x y z
N MET A 1 -8.59 -26.37 4.98
CA MET A 1 -8.47 -25.35 3.91
C MET A 1 -9.52 -24.29 4.19
N VAL A 2 -9.12 -23.08 4.57
CA VAL A 2 -10.08 -21.99 4.82
C VAL A 2 -10.63 -21.57 3.46
N ARG A 3 -11.88 -21.95 3.19
CA ARG A 3 -12.60 -21.61 1.94
C ARG A 3 -13.59 -20.49 2.22
N ASP A 4 -13.16 -19.47 2.94
CA ASP A 4 -14.00 -18.29 3.15
C ASP A 4 -13.69 -17.27 2.06
N ASN A 5 -14.67 -17.05 1.17
CA ASN A 5 -14.64 -16.04 0.11
C ASN A 5 -14.91 -14.67 0.73
N SER A 6 -14.07 -14.24 1.68
CA SER A 6 -14.12 -12.85 2.14
C SER A 6 -13.74 -11.97 0.95
N GLU A 7 -14.73 -11.36 0.30
CA GLU A 7 -14.49 -10.45 -0.82
C GLU A 7 -13.64 -9.28 -0.33
N GLU A 8 -12.38 -9.24 -0.77
CA GLU A 8 -11.43 -8.20 -0.39
C GLU A 8 -11.80 -6.91 -1.13
N SER A 9 -12.53 -6.02 -0.44
CA SER A 9 -13.02 -4.75 -0.99
C SER A 9 -12.15 -3.58 -0.57
N ILE A 10 -11.85 -2.70 -1.53
CA ILE A 10 -11.14 -1.44 -1.34
C ILE A 10 -12.17 -0.32 -1.34
N ARG A 11 -12.15 0.51 -0.29
CA ARG A 11 -12.98 1.72 -0.18
C ARG A 11 -12.11 2.95 -0.32
N TYR A 12 -12.42 3.81 -1.29
CA TYR A 12 -11.74 5.06 -1.53
C TYR A 12 -12.69 6.23 -1.34
N PHE A 13 -12.32 7.16 -0.46
CA PHE A 13 -13.07 8.38 -0.18
C PHE A 13 -12.24 9.60 -0.60
N PRO A 14 -12.53 10.22 -1.76
CA PRO A 14 -11.75 11.36 -2.22
C PRO A 14 -12.00 12.61 -1.37
N GLU A 15 -10.93 13.28 -1.00
CA GLU A 15 -11.02 14.62 -0.42
C GLU A 15 -11.51 15.62 -1.47
N LYS A 16 -12.56 16.39 -1.14
CA LYS A 16 -13.16 17.37 -2.06
C LYS A 16 -12.21 18.52 -2.40
N ALA A 17 -11.28 18.87 -1.53
CA ALA A 17 -10.25 19.88 -1.80
C ALA A 17 -9.33 19.46 -2.97
N ASN A 18 -8.94 18.18 -3.03
CA ASN A 18 -8.06 17.66 -4.07
C ASN A 18 -8.81 17.16 -5.31
N ARG A 19 -10.08 16.75 -5.16
CA ARG A 19 -10.92 16.25 -6.25
C ARG A 19 -12.38 16.65 -6.02
N ALA A 20 -12.74 17.89 -6.36
CA ALA A 20 -14.06 18.48 -6.10
C ALA A 20 -15.24 17.61 -6.59
N ARG A 21 -15.10 16.98 -7.77
CA ARG A 21 -16.11 16.08 -8.35
C ARG A 21 -15.89 14.60 -8.04
N GLY A 22 -14.96 14.25 -7.15
CA GLY A 22 -14.68 12.85 -6.79
C GLY A 22 -15.86 12.23 -6.02
N SER A 23 -16.27 11.03 -6.39
CA SER A 23 -17.25 10.21 -5.65
C SER A 23 -16.53 9.11 -4.88
N ALA A 24 -17.15 8.61 -3.81
CA ALA A 24 -16.67 7.41 -3.14
C ALA A 24 -16.68 6.23 -4.12
N LEU A 25 -15.61 5.44 -4.09
CA LEU A 25 -15.45 4.27 -4.95
C LEU A 25 -15.28 3.02 -4.08
N THR A 26 -15.95 1.95 -4.48
CA THR A 26 -15.71 0.61 -3.99
C THR A 26 -15.13 -0.19 -5.15
N ALA A 27 -13.98 -0.81 -4.94
CA ALA A 27 -13.37 -1.72 -5.89
C ALA A 27 -13.21 -3.10 -5.24
N GLN A 28 -13.18 -4.15 -6.06
CA GLN A 28 -12.78 -5.47 -5.63
C GLN A 28 -11.30 -5.67 -5.98
N SER A 29 -10.57 -6.30 -5.07
CA SER A 29 -9.18 -6.70 -5.30
C SER A 29 -9.18 -7.98 -6.13
N PRO A 30 -8.49 -8.05 -7.28
CA PRO A 30 -8.52 -9.25 -8.12
C PRO A 30 -7.87 -10.47 -7.41
N ASP A 31 -8.65 -11.54 -7.26
CA ASP A 31 -8.29 -12.97 -7.14
C ASP A 31 -7.14 -13.43 -6.23
N GLN A 32 -6.77 -12.69 -5.19
CA GLN A 32 -5.88 -13.22 -4.15
C GLN A 32 -6.44 -12.82 -2.79
N ASN A 33 -7.11 -13.74 -2.10
CA ASN A 33 -7.43 -13.54 -0.69
C ASN A 33 -6.12 -13.38 0.07
N HIS A 34 -5.75 -12.13 0.38
CA HIS A 34 -4.44 -11.78 0.92
C HIS A 34 -4.17 -12.51 2.24
N MET A 35 -5.20 -12.61 3.08
CA MET A 35 -5.12 -13.29 4.37
C MET A 35 -4.94 -14.80 4.22
N ALA A 36 -5.66 -15.43 3.28
CA ALA A 36 -5.48 -16.85 3.00
C ALA A 36 -4.04 -17.14 2.53
N ASN A 37 -3.49 -16.34 1.62
CA ASN A 37 -2.09 -16.46 1.18
C ASN A 37 -1.12 -16.38 2.36
N TRP A 38 -1.27 -15.36 3.22
CA TRP A 38 -0.38 -15.16 4.37
C TRP A 38 -0.42 -16.34 5.35
N ILE A 39 -1.60 -16.80 5.73
CA ILE A 39 -1.76 -17.94 6.64
C ILE A 39 -1.19 -19.22 6.02
N ASP A 40 -1.43 -19.49 4.73
CA ASP A 40 -0.93 -20.68 4.06
C ASP A 40 0.60 -20.65 3.90
N CYS A 41 1.19 -19.47 3.65
CA CYS A 41 2.63 -19.25 3.67
C CYS A 41 3.24 -19.51 5.06
N MET A 42 2.58 -19.12 6.15
CA MET A 42 3.06 -19.45 7.50
C MET A 42 3.09 -20.95 7.75
N ARG A 43 2.04 -21.69 7.33
CA ARG A 43 1.96 -23.16 7.48
C ARG A 43 2.99 -23.88 6.61
N SER A 44 3.08 -23.49 5.34
CA SER A 44 3.94 -24.13 4.34
C SER A 44 5.39 -23.64 4.36
N ARG A 45 5.68 -22.58 5.14
CA ARG A 45 6.98 -21.89 5.18
C ARG A 45 7.42 -21.32 3.83
N LYS A 46 6.46 -21.05 2.93
CA LYS A 46 6.71 -20.36 1.66
C LYS A 46 6.75 -18.85 1.86
N THR A 47 7.45 -18.15 0.97
CA THR A 47 7.42 -16.67 0.92
C THR A 47 6.01 -16.19 0.54
N PRO A 48 5.43 -15.21 1.26
CA PRO A 48 4.13 -14.63 0.89
C PRO A 48 4.22 -13.73 -0.35
N ASN A 49 3.08 -13.48 -1.00
CA ASN A 49 2.98 -12.58 -2.15
C ASN A 49 3.47 -11.16 -1.80
N ALA A 50 3.24 -10.71 -0.57
CA ALA A 50 3.79 -9.49 -0.01
C ALA A 50 4.97 -9.81 0.93
N SER A 51 6.15 -10.03 0.35
CA SER A 51 7.38 -10.26 1.13
C SER A 51 7.82 -9.00 1.90
N VAL A 52 8.74 -9.18 2.85
CA VAL A 52 9.28 -8.07 3.66
C VAL A 52 9.94 -6.99 2.80
N ASP A 53 10.67 -7.37 1.73
CA ASP A 53 11.29 -6.40 0.82
C ASP A 53 10.24 -5.51 0.11
N ILE A 54 9.15 -6.13 -0.36
CA ILE A 54 8.03 -5.40 -0.98
C ILE A 54 7.37 -4.47 0.04
N GLY A 55 7.16 -4.95 1.27
CA GLY A 55 6.62 -4.16 2.37
C GLY A 55 7.48 -2.95 2.70
N TYR A 56 8.79 -3.14 2.82
CA TYR A 56 9.76 -2.08 3.07
C TYR A 56 9.74 -1.01 1.98
N ARG A 57 9.78 -1.41 0.71
CA ARG A 57 9.73 -0.48 -0.43
C ARG A 57 8.40 0.28 -0.52
N SER A 58 7.30 -0.39 -0.17
CA SER A 58 5.96 0.24 -0.10
C SER A 58 5.90 1.31 0.99
N ALA A 59 6.49 1.06 2.16
CA ALA A 59 6.55 2.04 3.24
C ALA A 59 7.37 3.28 2.84
N ILE A 60 8.51 3.09 2.17
CA ILE A 60 9.30 4.20 1.62
C ILE A 60 8.46 5.04 0.64
N ALA A 61 7.75 4.39 -0.29
CA ALA A 61 6.92 5.08 -1.26
C ALA A 61 5.81 5.92 -0.59
N ALA A 62 5.16 5.40 0.46
CA ALA A 62 4.16 6.12 1.22
C ALA A 62 4.75 7.37 1.91
N HIS A 63 5.92 7.25 2.53
CA HIS A 63 6.62 8.40 3.12
C HIS A 63 7.03 9.44 2.07
N MET A 64 7.51 8.99 0.91
CA MET A 64 7.84 9.88 -0.21
C MET A 64 6.62 10.65 -0.72
N ALA A 65 5.45 10.01 -0.84
CA ALA A 65 4.22 10.66 -1.26
C ALA A 65 3.78 11.75 -0.27
N ASN A 66 3.87 11.46 1.04
CA ASN A 66 3.58 12.45 2.08
C ASN A 66 4.56 13.62 2.04
N ALA A 67 5.86 13.37 1.85
CA ALA A 67 6.87 14.42 1.71
C ALA A 67 6.61 15.30 0.49
N ALA A 68 6.32 14.69 -0.67
CA ALA A 68 6.01 15.40 -1.91
C ALA A 68 4.78 16.29 -1.76
N TYR A 69 3.72 15.77 -1.13
CA TYR A 69 2.51 16.54 -0.85
C TYR A 69 2.79 17.77 0.03
N ARG A 70 3.51 17.59 1.14
CA ARG A 70 3.80 18.68 2.09
C ARG A 70 4.72 19.74 1.51
N GLN A 71 5.72 19.33 0.73
CA GLN A 71 6.72 20.23 0.15
C GLN A 71 6.28 20.82 -1.20
N LYS A 72 5.15 20.34 -1.77
CA LYS A 72 4.65 20.72 -3.09
C LYS A 72 5.70 20.56 -4.20
N GLN A 73 6.54 19.54 -4.09
CA GLN A 73 7.58 19.23 -5.06
C GLN A 73 7.69 17.72 -5.29
N ARG A 74 8.30 17.34 -6.42
CA ARG A 74 8.64 15.94 -6.69
C ARG A 74 9.73 15.47 -5.73
N VAL A 75 9.55 14.29 -5.13
CA VAL A 75 10.55 13.63 -4.28
C VAL A 75 11.07 12.39 -5.00
N THR A 76 12.39 12.28 -5.15
CA THR A 76 13.05 11.06 -5.66
C THR A 76 13.50 10.16 -4.52
N LEU A 77 13.82 8.90 -4.82
CA LEU A 77 14.32 7.97 -3.81
C LEU A 77 15.62 8.48 -3.16
N GLU A 78 16.51 9.09 -3.94
CA GLU A 78 17.77 9.65 -3.44
C GLU A 78 17.54 10.82 -2.48
N MET A 79 16.58 11.71 -2.79
CA MET A 79 16.18 12.79 -1.88
C MET A 79 15.58 12.26 -0.58
N ALA A 80 14.78 11.18 -0.65
CA ALA A 80 14.15 10.60 0.52
C ALA A 80 15.18 9.96 1.48
N LYS A 81 16.19 9.29 0.91
CA LYS A 81 17.30 8.69 1.68
C LYS A 81 18.20 9.75 2.33
N SER A 82 18.49 10.85 1.63
CA SER A 82 19.36 11.91 2.17
C SER A 82 18.70 12.71 3.30
N ALA A 83 17.37 12.90 3.24
CA ALA A 83 16.63 13.62 4.29
C ALA A 83 16.64 12.90 5.66
N GLN A 84 16.83 11.58 5.68
CA GLN A 84 16.94 10.79 6.91
C GLN A 84 18.31 10.90 7.61
N LEU A 85 19.34 11.34 6.90
CA LEU A 85 20.70 11.53 7.43
C LEU A 85 20.92 12.92 8.05
N SER A 86 19.97 13.83 7.84
CA SER A 86 20.05 15.24 8.25
C SER A 86 19.25 15.55 9.52
N SER A 87 18.67 14.53 10.16
CA SER A 87 17.90 14.58 11.42
C SER A 87 18.69 13.93 12.55
#